data_AF-A0A6S7KN76-F1
#
_entry.id   AF-A0A6S7KN76-F1
#
_cell.length_a   1.000
_cell.length_b   1.000
_cell.length_c   1.000
_cell.angle_alpha   90.00
_cell.angle_beta   90.00
_cell.angle_gamma   90.00
#
_symmetry.space_group_name_H-M   'P 1'
#
loop_
_entity.id
_entity.type
_entity.pdbx_description
1 polymer ?
#
loop_
_entity_poly.entity_id
_entity_poly.type
_entity_poly.pdbx_seq_one_letter_code
_entity_poly.pdbx_strand_id
1 'polypeptide(L)' 'VWDLGEDAEWKCTASWKTHYGSVWRVTWAHPEFGQVLATCSFDNTAAVWEEQIATETRRGTGTQRGQSFW' A
#
# COMPACT_ATOMS: atom_id res chain seq x y z
N VAL A 1 -3.80 1.77 -3.84
CA VAL A 1 -2.43 2.14 -4.25
C VAL A 1 -2.25 1.72 -5.69
N TRP A 2 -1.62 2.59 -6.47
CA TRP A 2 -1.42 2.39 -7.89
C TRP A 2 0.05 2.65 -8.20
N ASP A 3 0.64 1.78 -9.00
CA ASP A 3 2.03 1.88 -9.43
C ASP A 3 2.05 2.17 -10.93
N LEU A 4 2.99 3.01 -11.35
CA LEU A 4 3.23 3.29 -12.76
C LEU A 4 4.23 2.27 -13.30
N GLY A 5 3.80 1.43 -14.24
CA GLY A 5 4.66 0.44 -14.88
C GLY A 5 5.65 1.06 -15.88
N GLU A 6 6.64 0.27 -16.30
CA GLU A 6 7.62 0.65 -17.33
C GLU A 6 6.97 0.93 -18.69
N ASP A 7 5.80 0.32 -18.92
CA ASP A 7 4.90 0.54 -20.06
C ASP A 7 4.13 1.87 -19.98
N ALA A 8 4.37 2.67 -18.95
CA ALA A 8 3.61 3.88 -18.61
C ALA A 8 2.12 3.61 -18.34
N GLU A 9 1.76 2.37 -18.02
CA GLU A 9 0.41 1.99 -17.62
C GLU A 9 0.29 1.97 -16.09
N TRP A 10 -0.80 2.55 -15.59
CA TRP A 10 -1.13 2.51 -14.16
C TRP A 10 -1.73 1.16 -13.78
N LYS A 11 -1.13 0.49 -12.80
CA LYS A 11 -1.59 -0.81 -12.29
C LYS A 11 -2.05 -0.64 -10.85
N CYS A 12 -3.29 -1.04 -10.56
CA CYS A 12 -3.82 -1.03 -9.20
C CYS A 12 -3.19 -2.18 -8.42
N THR A 13 -2.30 -1.86 -7.48
CA THR A 13 -1.55 -2.86 -6.69
C THR A 13 -2.28 -3.24 -5.41
N ALA A 14 -3.08 -2.34 -4.85
CA ALA A 14 -3.86 -2.62 -3.65
C ALA A 14 -5.12 -1.76 -3.56
N SER A 15 -6.21 -2.36 -3.07
CA SER A 15 -7.46 -1.66 -2.76
C SER A 15 -8.11 -2.34 -1.57
N TRP A 16 -8.28 -1.61 -0.47
CA TRP A 16 -8.87 -2.14 0.76
C TRP A 16 -9.75 -1.10 1.44
N LYS A 17 -10.59 -1.57 2.37
CA LYS A 17 -11.42 -0.71 3.20
C LYS A 17 -10.60 -0.20 4.38
N THR A 18 -10.42 1.11 4.45
CA THR A 18 -9.59 1.75 5.49
C THR A 18 -10.42 2.20 6.69
N HIS A 19 -11.60 2.76 6.45
CA HIS A 19 -12.41 3.50 7.42
C HIS A 19 -13.90 3.18 7.28
N TYR A 20 -14.68 3.52 8.31
CA TYR A 20 -16.15 3.39 8.27
C TYR A 20 -16.82 4.64 7.68
N GLY A 21 -16.17 5.80 7.80
CA GLY A 21 -16.57 7.06 7.19
C GLY A 21 -15.81 7.39 5.89
N SER A 22 -16.15 8.53 5.30
CA SER A 22 -15.44 9.06 4.13
C SER A 22 -14.01 9.45 4.51
N VAL A 23 -13.04 9.06 3.69
CA VAL A 23 -11.63 9.46 3.82
C VAL A 23 -11.46 10.85 3.24
N TRP A 24 -10.92 11.78 4.02
CA TRP A 24 -10.80 13.20 3.64
C TRP A 24 -9.40 13.59 3.25
N ARG A 25 -8.39 12.91 3.79
CA ARG A 25 -6.99 13.12 3.42
C ARG A 25 -6.23 11.81 3.46
N VAL A 26 -5.28 11.72 2.53
CA VAL A 26 -4.28 10.66 2.43
C VAL A 26 -2.92 11.33 2.22
N THR A 27 -1.88 10.82 2.88
CA THR A 27 -0.52 11.34 2.72
C THR A 27 0.52 10.23 2.88
N TRP A 28 1.51 10.26 2.00
CA TRP A 28 2.67 9.38 2.09
C TRP A 28 3.66 9.94 3.11
N ALA A 29 4.24 9.06 3.92
CA ALA A 29 5.36 9.41 4.77
C ALA A 29 6.60 9.75 3.93
N HIS A 30 7.59 10.37 4.57
CA HIS A 30 8.89 10.58 3.94
C HIS A 30 9.51 9.22 3.56
N PRO A 31 10.11 9.06 2.35
CA PRO A 31 10.62 7.77 1.88
C PRO A 31 11.66 7.09 2.78
N GLU A 32 12.32 7.85 3.65
CA GLU A 32 13.23 7.33 4.67
C GLU A 32 12.56 6.37 5.67
N PHE A 33 11.26 6.54 5.89
CA PHE A 33 10.45 5.65 6.74
C PHE A 33 9.90 4.44 5.98
N GLY A 34 10.29 4.27 4.71
CA GLY A 34 9.76 3.23 3.84
C GLY A 34 8.39 3.60 3.26
N GLN A 35 7.65 2.57 2.86
CA GLN A 35 6.41 2.70 2.11
C GLN A 35 5.21 2.77 3.05
N VAL A 36 5.08 3.93 3.71
CA VAL A 36 4.08 4.20 4.75
C VAL A 36 3.07 5.25 4.29
N LEU A 37 1.79 4.99 4.56
CA LEU A 37 0.67 5.83 4.19
C LEU A 37 -0.18 6.16 5.42
N ALA A 38 -0.52 7.44 5.61
CA ALA A 38 -1.48 7.86 6.63
C ALA A 38 -2.81 8.28 5.98
N THR A 39 -3.93 7.91 6.59
CA THR A 39 -5.28 8.31 6.17
C THR A 39 -6.08 8.86 7.35
N CYS A 40 -6.93 9.86 7.11
CA CYS A 40 -7.90 10.33 8.10
C CYS A 40 -9.32 10.38 7.53
N SER A 41 -10.29 10.17 8.42
CA SER A 41 -11.70 9.96 8.07
C SER A 41 -12.62 10.84 8.92
N PHE A 42 -13.84 11.06 8.41
CA PHE A 42 -14.91 11.75 9.12
C PHE A 42 -15.46 10.95 10.33
N ASP A 43 -15.10 9.67 10.45
CA ASP A 43 -15.46 8.83 11.61
C ASP A 43 -14.61 9.10 12.86
N ASN A 44 -13.88 10.22 12.90
CA ASN A 44 -12.97 10.64 13.97
C ASN A 44 -11.75 9.72 14.15
N THR A 45 -11.36 8.96 13.12
CA THR A 45 -10.17 8.12 13.17
C THR A 45 -9.11 8.54 12.16
N ALA A 46 -7.86 8.23 12.51
CA ALA A 46 -6.72 8.26 11.63
C ALA A 46 -6.00 6.91 11.73
N ALA A 47 -5.53 6.39 10.59
CA ALA A 47 -4.85 5.11 10.50
C ALA A 47 -3.54 5.27 9.71
N VAL A 48 -2.52 4.51 10.12
CA VAL A 48 -1.23 4.41 9.43
C VAL A 48 -1.11 3.00 8.88
N TRP A 49 -0.73 2.90 7.62
CA TRP A 49 -0.61 1.68 6.84
C TRP A 49 0.83 1.57 6.36
N GLU A 50 1.41 0.38 6.43
CA GLU A 50 2.76 0.09 5.96
C GLU A 50 2.66 -1.05 4.97
N GLU A 51 3.27 -0.88 3.79
CA GLU A 51 3.34 -1.97 2.83
C GLU A 51 4.24 -3.09 3.36
N GLN A 52 3.65 -4.27 3.48
CA GLN A 52 4.36 -5.48 3.80
C GLN A 52 4.67 -6.23 2.50
N ILE A 53 5.97 -6.41 2.25
CA ILE A 53 6.44 -7.23 1.14
C ILE A 53 6.51 -8.67 1.65
N ALA A 54 5.67 -9.54 1.10
CA ALA A 54 5.76 -10.98 1.36
C ALA A 54 7.15 -11.46 0.88
N THR A 55 8.10 -11.56 1.81
CA THR A 55 9.42 -12.11 1.52
C THR A 55 9.28 -13.62 1.64
N GLU A 56 8.93 -14.27 0.53
CA GLU A 56 8.85 -15.71 0.47
C GLU A 56 10.25 -16.28 0.80
N THR A 57 10.42 -16.90 1.98
CA THR A 57 11.63 -17.65 2.31
C THR A 57 11.68 -18.87 1.38
N ARG A 58 12.41 -18.70 0.28
CA ARG A 58 12.48 -19.61 -0.86
C ARG A 58 12.90 -21.03 -0.44
N ARG A 59 11.99 -22.00 -0.47
CA ARG A 59 12.30 -23.33 -1.03
C ARG A 59 11.93 -23.25 -2.51
N GLY A 60 12.92 -23.45 -3.37
CA GLY A 60 12.97 -22.98 -4.76
C GLY A 60 11.73 -23.21 -5.62
N THR A 61 11.21 -22.12 -6.19
CA THR A 61 10.82 -21.92 -7.60
C THR A 61 10.76 -20.39 -7.85
N GLY A 62 10.42 -19.94 -9.07
CA GLY A 62 10.70 -18.58 -9.59
C GLY A 62 10.07 -17.41 -8.84
N THR A 63 10.79 -16.29 -8.81
CA THR A 63 10.41 -15.04 -8.14
C THR A 63 9.24 -14.37 -8.86
N GLN A 64 8.03 -14.45 -8.30
CA GLN A 64 7.01 -13.45 -8.54
C GLN A 64 7.14 -12.42 -7.41
N ARG A 65 7.70 -11.24 -7.69
CA ARG A 65 7.43 -10.04 -6.88
C ARG A 65 5.93 -9.80 -7.00
N GLY A 66 5.12 -10.37 -6.12
CA GLY A 66 3.73 -10.59 -6.51
C GLY A 66 2.80 -10.87 -5.36
N GLN A 67 2.85 -10.02 -4.32
CA GLN A 67 1.68 -9.58 -3.54
C GLN A 67 2.16 -8.65 -2.41
N SER A 68 2.08 -7.35 -2.66
CA SER A 68 2.14 -6.31 -1.62
C SER A 68 0.82 -6.32 -0.85
N PHE A 69 0.87 -6.42 0.47
CA PHE A 69 -0.30 -6.26 1.33
C PHE A 69 -0.12 -5.03 2.22
N TRP A 70 -1.23 -4.36 2.52
CA TRP A 70 -1.31 -3.07 3.21
C TRP A 70 -2.19 -3.17 4.44
#